data_AF-A0A6L3Z983-F1
#
_entry.id   AF-A0A6L3Z983-F1
#
_cell.length_a   1.000
_cell.length_b   1.000
_cell.length_c   1.000
_cell.angle_alpha   90.00
_cell.angle_beta   90.00
_cell.angle_gamma   90.00
#
_symmetry.space_group_name_H-M   'P 1'
#
loop_
_entity.id
_entity.type
_entity.pdbx_description
1 polymer ?
#
loop_
_entity_poly.entity_id
_entity_poly.type
_entity_poly.pdbx_seq_one_letter_code
_entity_poly.pdbx_strand_id
1 'polypeptide(L)'
;MPLLIVQLAVLVAVAFIIGCLLGRFVRRRNAAVPDRERTIIAAARATLPVDEKPETPKEAAAPVEAEEPKASTQPSEPETRPVKAVPEAEVVGSWPLEAESPDADVEPVLDPGRPELLDAARRGKADDLTVINGIGRAVQGLLNGIGVFHYDQIAIWNDEESRWIERNIGFPRRVEREDWIAQAAKLANAANRAIAKQADKPRKAPAKPRPRRTKKAGE
;
A
#
# COMPACT_ATOMS: atom_id res chain seq x y z
N MET A 1 -4.84 -22.64 49.35
CA MET A 1 -5.95 -22.96 48.42
C MET A 1 -6.80 -21.74 48.03
N PRO A 2 -7.55 -21.04 48.93
CA PRO A 2 -8.49 -19.98 48.49
C PRO A 2 -7.82 -18.80 47.78
N LEU A 3 -6.62 -18.38 48.23
CA LEU A 3 -5.87 -17.28 47.60
C LEU A 3 -5.49 -17.55 46.14
N LEU A 4 -5.18 -18.80 45.78
CA LEU A 4 -4.86 -19.18 44.40
C LEU A 4 -6.09 -19.09 43.49
N ILE A 5 -7.27 -19.46 44.00
CA ILE A 5 -8.54 -19.36 43.27
C ILE A 5 -8.88 -17.88 43.00
N VAL A 6 -8.69 -17.01 43.99
CA VAL A 6 -8.87 -15.55 43.83
C VAL A 6 -7.88 -14.97 42.82
N GLN A 7 -6.59 -15.34 42.89
CA GLN A 7 -5.58 -14.88 41.94
C GLN A 7 -5.88 -15.33 40.50
N LEU A 8 -6.31 -16.57 40.30
CA LEU A 8 -6.68 -17.10 38.98
C LEU A 8 -7.91 -16.37 38.42
N ALA A 9 -8.93 -16.11 39.25
CA ALA A 9 -10.11 -15.33 38.87
C ALA A 9 -9.75 -13.88 38.46
N VAL A 10 -8.83 -13.23 39.19
CA VAL A 10 -8.33 -11.89 38.85
C VAL A 10 -7.59 -11.90 37.50
N LEU A 11 -6.72 -12.88 37.26
CA LEU A 11 -5.99 -13.00 35.99
C LEU A 11 -6.94 -13.21 34.80
N VAL A 12 -7.97 -14.06 34.95
CA VAL A 12 -8.99 -14.28 33.93
C VAL A 12 -9.80 -13.00 33.66
N ALA A 13 -10.18 -12.25 34.70
CA ALA A 13 -10.88 -10.98 34.54
C ALA A 13 -10.04 -9.92 33.81
N VAL A 14 -8.75 -9.80 34.14
CA VAL A 14 -7.82 -8.90 33.45
C VAL A 14 -7.64 -9.30 31.98
N ALA A 15 -7.41 -10.58 31.70
CA ALA A 15 -7.30 -11.10 30.34
C ALA A 15 -8.58 -10.86 29.52
N PHE A 16 -9.77 -11.03 30.12
CA PHE A 16 -11.04 -10.76 29.48
C PHE A 16 -11.23 -9.27 29.14
N ILE A 17 -10.90 -8.35 30.07
CA ILE A 17 -10.98 -6.90 29.83
C ILE A 17 -10.01 -6.48 28.70
N ILE A 18 -8.77 -6.99 28.72
CA ILE A 18 -7.78 -6.76 27.66
C ILE A 18 -8.33 -7.29 26.31
N GLY A 19 -8.85 -8.53 26.28
CA GLY A 19 -9.46 -9.13 25.10
C GLY A 19 -10.66 -8.34 24.57
N CYS A 20 -11.52 -7.81 25.43
CA CYS A 20 -12.62 -6.94 25.04
C CYS A 20 -12.14 -5.59 24.48
N LEU A 21 -11.08 -4.99 25.04
CA LEU A 21 -10.51 -3.74 24.55
C LEU A 21 -9.81 -3.93 23.19
N LEU A 22 -8.98 -4.96 23.04
CA LEU A 22 -8.35 -5.31 21.76
C LEU A 22 -9.41 -5.70 20.72
N GLY A 23 -10.41 -6.49 21.09
CA GLY A 23 -11.52 -6.87 20.21
C GLY A 23 -12.34 -5.67 19.74
N ARG A 24 -12.62 -4.69 20.61
CA ARG A 24 -13.24 -3.42 20.21
C ARG A 24 -12.32 -2.57 19.33
N PHE A 25 -11.01 -2.56 19.58
CA PHE A 25 -10.03 -1.81 18.78
C PHE A 25 -9.90 -2.38 17.36
N VAL A 26 -9.74 -3.70 17.22
CA VAL A 26 -9.69 -4.40 15.92
C VAL A 26 -11.02 -4.25 15.18
N ARG A 27 -12.16 -4.43 15.86
CA ARG A 27 -13.48 -4.20 15.24
C ARG A 27 -13.65 -2.74 14.79
N ARG A 28 -13.15 -1.75 15.53
CA ARG A 28 -13.20 -0.33 15.16
C ARG A 28 -12.30 -0.01 13.97
N ARG A 29 -11.17 -0.71 13.78
CA ARG A 29 -10.30 -0.59 12.60
C ARG A 29 -10.92 -1.27 11.37
N ASN A 30 -11.54 -2.45 11.52
CA ASN A 30 -12.18 -3.15 10.40
C ASN A 30 -13.54 -2.56 10.00
N ALA A 31 -14.26 -1.91 10.92
CA ALA A 31 -15.48 -1.15 10.59
C ALA A 31 -15.20 0.14 9.81
N ALA A 32 -13.93 0.47 9.55
CA ALA A 32 -13.52 1.60 8.72
C ALA A 32 -13.17 1.21 7.27
N VAL A 33 -13.53 0.00 6.82
CA VAL A 33 -13.57 -0.32 5.38
C VAL A 33 -14.74 0.46 4.78
N PRO A 34 -14.50 1.39 3.83
CA PRO A 34 -15.55 2.27 3.32
C PRO A 34 -16.49 1.53 2.35
N ASP A 35 -17.76 1.94 2.29
CA ASP A 35 -18.83 1.42 1.41
C ASP A 35 -18.51 1.37 -0.10
N ARG A 36 -17.39 1.99 -0.51
CA ARG A 36 -16.88 2.05 -1.88
C ARG A 36 -16.65 0.66 -2.48
N GLU A 37 -16.16 -0.31 -1.71
CA GLU A 37 -15.93 -1.67 -2.24
C GLU A 37 -17.25 -2.42 -2.47
N ARG A 38 -18.25 -2.22 -1.60
CA ARG A 38 -19.59 -2.82 -1.76
C ARG A 38 -20.35 -2.25 -2.95
N THR A 39 -20.19 -0.96 -3.24
CA THR A 39 -20.81 -0.32 -4.41
C THR A 39 -20.13 -0.71 -5.73
N ILE A 40 -18.80 -0.87 -5.76
CA ILE A 40 -18.09 -1.33 -6.97
C ILE A 40 -18.49 -2.76 -7.36
N ILE A 41 -18.59 -3.68 -6.38
CA ILE A 41 -19.00 -5.08 -6.64
C ILE A 41 -20.47 -5.17 -7.07
N ALA A 42 -21.34 -4.27 -6.60
CA ALA A 42 -22.73 -4.19 -7.04
C ALA A 42 -22.86 -3.63 -8.48
N ALA A 43 -22.10 -2.58 -8.82
CA ALA A 43 -22.14 -1.97 -10.15
C ALA A 43 -21.63 -2.91 -11.26
N ALA A 44 -20.58 -3.70 -10.99
CA ALA A 44 -20.00 -4.64 -11.97
C ALA A 44 -20.96 -5.77 -12.40
N ARG A 45 -22.06 -6.00 -11.68
CA ARG A 45 -23.10 -6.97 -12.06
C ARG A 45 -24.24 -6.38 -12.92
N ALA A 46 -24.24 -5.06 -13.16
CA ALA A 46 -25.34 -4.38 -13.85
C ALA A 46 -25.05 -4.02 -15.32
N THR A 47 -23.80 -4.15 -15.79
CA THR A 47 -23.35 -3.60 -17.10
C THR A 47 -23.03 -4.66 -18.15
N LEU A 48 -23.78 -5.77 -18.18
CA LEU A 48 -23.73 -6.74 -19.29
C LEU A 48 -25.10 -6.89 -19.99
N PRO A 49 -25.55 -5.88 -20.76
CA PRO A 49 -26.46 -6.12 -21.87
C PRO A 49 -25.65 -6.63 -23.07
N VAL A 50 -25.89 -7.90 -23.42
CA VAL A 50 -25.59 -8.43 -24.75
C VAL A 50 -26.59 -7.83 -25.72
N ASP A 51 -26.13 -7.11 -26.75
CA ASP A 51 -26.92 -6.90 -27.99
C ASP A 51 -26.03 -6.40 -29.14
N GLU A 52 -25.70 -7.27 -30.10
CA GLU A 52 -25.18 -6.85 -31.42
C GLU A 52 -25.52 -7.86 -32.53
N LYS A 53 -26.74 -7.74 -33.06
CA LYS A 53 -27.16 -8.07 -34.43
C LYS A 53 -28.56 -7.44 -34.62
N PRO A 54 -29.00 -6.93 -35.81
CA PRO A 54 -28.58 -7.41 -37.13
C PRO A 54 -28.53 -6.39 -38.31
N GLU A 55 -28.22 -6.94 -39.50
CA GLU A 55 -28.55 -6.50 -40.88
C GLU A 55 -27.60 -5.58 -41.69
N THR A 56 -27.18 -6.14 -42.83
CA THR A 56 -26.78 -5.50 -44.11
C THR A 56 -28.06 -5.30 -44.98
N PRO A 57 -28.05 -4.98 -46.30
CA PRO A 57 -27.00 -4.54 -47.24
C PRO A 57 -27.37 -3.32 -48.15
N LYS A 58 -26.39 -2.75 -48.89
CA LYS A 58 -26.68 -2.09 -50.19
C LYS A 58 -25.50 -2.00 -51.18
N GLU A 59 -25.76 -2.49 -52.39
CA GLU A 59 -25.02 -2.49 -53.67
C GLU A 59 -25.09 -1.11 -54.40
N ALA A 60 -24.18 -0.66 -55.30
CA ALA A 60 -23.03 -1.25 -56.03
C ALA A 60 -21.75 -0.35 -55.89
N ALA A 61 -20.73 -0.23 -56.78
CA ALA A 61 -20.46 -0.65 -58.16
C ALA A 61 -18.95 -0.94 -58.40
N ALA A 62 -18.64 -1.78 -59.41
CA ALA A 62 -17.28 -2.24 -59.75
C ALA A 62 -16.56 -1.33 -60.79
N PRO A 63 -15.30 -1.61 -61.21
CA PRO A 63 -15.04 -2.71 -62.15
C PRO A 63 -13.95 -3.73 -61.75
N VAL A 64 -14.25 -4.98 -62.12
CA VAL A 64 -13.41 -6.13 -62.51
C VAL A 64 -11.95 -5.89 -62.93
N GLU A 65 -11.04 -6.80 -62.56
CA GLU A 65 -10.52 -7.86 -63.48
C GLU A 65 -9.91 -9.05 -62.68
N ALA A 66 -9.86 -10.23 -63.31
CA ALA A 66 -9.64 -11.58 -62.79
C ALA A 66 -8.23 -11.86 -62.16
N GLU A 67 -7.93 -12.97 -61.46
CA GLU A 67 -8.52 -14.32 -61.40
C GLU A 67 -8.53 -14.95 -59.97
N GLU A 68 -9.56 -15.74 -59.68
CA GLU A 68 -9.59 -16.86 -58.71
C GLU A 68 -9.33 -18.18 -59.49
N PRO A 69 -8.99 -19.38 -58.90
CA PRO A 69 -9.53 -19.85 -57.61
C PRO A 69 -8.70 -20.87 -56.74
N LYS A 70 -9.20 -21.11 -55.51
CA LYS A 70 -9.08 -22.36 -54.69
C LYS A 70 -7.68 -22.73 -54.14
N ALA A 71 -7.54 -23.32 -52.94
CA ALA A 71 -8.55 -23.83 -52.00
C ALA A 71 -8.17 -23.60 -50.52
N SER A 72 -9.20 -23.54 -49.68
CA SER A 72 -9.15 -23.82 -48.25
C SER A 72 -8.49 -25.18 -47.94
N THR A 73 -7.86 -25.32 -46.77
CA THR A 73 -8.32 -26.25 -45.70
C THR A 73 -7.27 -26.37 -44.59
N GLN A 74 -7.65 -26.01 -43.37
CA GLN A 74 -6.97 -26.38 -42.13
C GLN A 74 -7.47 -27.79 -41.72
N PRO A 75 -6.60 -28.73 -41.29
CA PRO A 75 -6.76 -29.22 -39.92
C PRO A 75 -5.47 -29.66 -39.19
N SER A 76 -5.58 -29.58 -37.86
CA SER A 76 -5.00 -30.38 -36.76
C SER A 76 -4.14 -31.64 -37.07
N GLU A 77 -2.98 -31.77 -36.39
CA GLU A 77 -2.65 -32.77 -35.33
C GLU A 77 -1.19 -32.45 -34.79
N PRO A 78 -0.54 -33.15 -33.81
CA PRO A 78 0.06 -32.43 -32.68
C PRO A 78 1.48 -32.91 -32.32
N GLU A 79 2.54 -32.23 -32.78
CA GLU A 79 3.91 -32.64 -32.42
C GLU A 79 4.29 -32.31 -30.96
N THR A 80 4.01 -33.31 -30.13
CA THR A 80 4.59 -33.58 -28.81
C THR A 80 6.03 -33.06 -28.66
N ARG A 81 6.23 -32.11 -27.73
CA ARG A 81 7.54 -31.86 -27.11
C ARG A 81 7.51 -32.36 -25.66
N PRO A 82 8.40 -33.27 -25.25
CA PRO A 82 8.29 -33.94 -23.97
C PRO A 82 8.60 -32.99 -22.81
N VAL A 83 7.65 -32.89 -21.88
CA VAL A 83 7.83 -32.25 -20.58
C VAL A 83 8.83 -33.08 -19.76
N LYS A 84 9.97 -32.49 -19.39
CA LYS A 84 10.91 -33.13 -18.46
C LYS A 84 10.71 -32.57 -17.05
N ALA A 85 10.00 -33.38 -16.27
CA ALA A 85 9.84 -33.42 -14.81
C ALA A 85 10.38 -32.24 -13.95
N VAL A 86 9.45 -31.64 -13.21
CA VAL A 86 9.68 -31.03 -11.89
C VAL A 86 10.08 -32.13 -10.88
N PRO A 87 10.92 -31.82 -9.88
CA PRO A 87 10.78 -32.39 -8.55
C PRO A 87 10.20 -31.34 -7.59
N GLU A 88 8.96 -31.57 -7.17
CA GLU A 88 8.28 -30.87 -6.08
C GLU A 88 8.85 -31.34 -4.72
N ALA A 89 8.70 -30.50 -3.69
CA ALA A 89 8.91 -30.79 -2.26
C ALA A 89 10.37 -30.95 -1.76
N GLU A 90 10.82 -29.94 -1.01
CA GLU A 90 10.81 -30.07 0.46
C GLU A 90 10.08 -28.86 1.09
N VAL A 91 9.38 -29.12 2.20
CA VAL A 91 8.56 -28.16 2.95
C VAL A 91 9.06 -28.12 4.38
N VAL A 92 8.92 -26.96 5.04
CA VAL A 92 9.37 -26.63 6.42
C VAL A 92 10.87 -26.32 6.54
N GLY A 93 11.18 -25.09 6.95
CA GLY A 93 12.55 -24.63 7.16
C GLY A 93 12.64 -23.22 7.74
N SER A 94 11.97 -22.99 8.87
CA SER A 94 12.20 -21.90 9.84
C SER A 94 12.93 -20.63 9.35
N TRP A 95 12.18 -19.55 9.16
CA TRP A 95 12.73 -18.19 9.29
C TRP A 95 13.34 -18.07 10.70
N PRO A 96 14.63 -17.68 10.85
CA PRO A 96 15.22 -17.42 12.16
C PRO A 96 14.52 -16.21 12.80
N LEU A 97 13.57 -16.51 13.68
CA LEU A 97 12.95 -15.56 14.59
C LEU A 97 13.82 -15.53 15.85
N GLU A 98 15.08 -15.12 15.68
CA GLU A 98 16.02 -14.98 16.79
C GLU A 98 15.62 -13.74 17.58
N ALA A 99 14.76 -13.98 18.57
CA ALA A 99 14.29 -12.98 19.50
C ALA A 99 15.33 -12.74 20.59
N GLU A 100 16.48 -12.16 20.21
CA GLU A 100 17.43 -11.66 21.19
C GLU A 100 16.96 -10.30 21.73
N SER A 101 16.94 -10.20 23.06
CA SER A 101 16.42 -9.05 23.79
C SER A 101 17.50 -7.97 23.95
N PRO A 102 17.12 -6.69 24.13
CA PRO A 102 18.07 -5.59 24.00
C PRO A 102 18.95 -5.46 25.23
N ASP A 103 20.27 -5.47 25.04
CA ASP A 103 21.26 -4.74 25.84
C ASP A 103 22.67 -4.90 25.22
N ALA A 104 22.93 -4.11 24.18
CA ALA A 104 24.28 -3.83 23.69
C ALA A 104 24.28 -2.45 23.03
N ASP A 105 25.29 -1.62 23.31
CA ASP A 105 25.59 -0.43 22.52
C ASP A 105 26.05 -0.88 21.13
N VAL A 106 25.10 -1.05 20.22
CA VAL A 106 25.38 -1.39 18.82
C VAL A 106 25.96 -0.15 18.15
N GLU A 107 27.29 -0.08 18.08
CA GLU A 107 27.94 0.74 17.05
C GLU A 107 27.29 0.39 15.72
N PRO A 108 26.88 1.39 14.90
CA PRO A 108 26.07 1.12 13.74
C PRO A 108 26.83 0.18 12.81
N VAL A 109 26.32 -1.04 12.66
CA VAL A 109 26.78 -1.96 11.61
C VAL A 109 26.42 -1.29 10.29
N LEU A 110 27.40 -0.55 9.74
CA LEU A 110 27.34 0.12 8.47
C LEU A 110 27.42 -0.94 7.37
N ASP A 111 26.30 -1.65 7.19
CA ASP A 111 26.05 -2.49 6.03
C ASP A 111 26.22 -1.59 4.78
N PRO A 112 27.22 -1.85 3.91
CA PRO A 112 27.58 -0.93 2.83
C PRO A 112 26.41 -0.68 1.89
N GLY A 113 26.08 0.59 1.70
CA GLY A 113 24.92 1.03 0.92
C GLY A 113 23.59 1.00 1.68
N ARG A 114 23.56 0.90 3.01
CA ARG A 114 22.32 1.11 3.79
C ARG A 114 21.95 2.61 3.83
N PRO A 115 20.73 3.01 3.39
CA PRO A 115 20.29 4.41 3.40
C PRO A 115 19.93 4.92 4.81
N GLU A 116 19.65 6.22 4.90
CA GLU A 116 19.06 6.85 6.09
C GLU A 116 17.62 6.33 6.37
N LEU A 117 17.51 5.45 7.36
CA LEU A 117 16.26 4.90 7.88
C LEU A 117 15.86 5.63 9.18
N LEU A 118 14.55 5.72 9.43
CA LEU A 118 14.00 6.34 10.63
C LEU A 118 13.29 5.27 11.48
N ASP A 119 13.38 5.32 12.81
CA ASP A 119 12.63 4.38 13.67
C ASP A 119 11.12 4.65 13.64
N ALA A 120 10.73 5.90 13.37
CA ALA A 120 9.35 6.34 13.31
C ALA A 120 9.15 7.48 12.32
N ALA A 121 7.94 7.58 11.76
CA ALA A 121 7.59 8.67 10.87
C ALA A 121 7.67 10.03 11.58
N ARG A 122 8.44 10.97 11.01
CA ARG A 122 8.49 12.38 11.42
C ARG A 122 7.08 12.93 11.72
N ARG A 123 6.95 13.56 12.90
CA ARG A 123 5.68 14.12 13.43
C ARG A 123 4.54 13.10 13.60
N GLY A 124 4.85 11.80 13.67
CA GLY A 124 3.88 10.72 13.86
C GLY A 124 3.00 10.41 12.65
N LYS A 125 3.33 10.95 11.46
CA LYS A 125 2.56 10.76 10.23
C LYS A 125 3.49 10.39 9.08
N ALA A 126 3.32 9.20 8.50
CA ALA A 126 3.95 8.81 7.24
C ALA A 126 3.25 9.45 6.03
N ASP A 127 3.94 9.51 4.90
CA ASP A 127 3.35 9.81 3.60
C ASP A 127 2.73 8.58 2.94
N ASP A 128 1.94 8.81 1.89
CA ASP A 128 1.25 7.75 1.17
C ASP A 128 2.11 7.23 0.02
N LEU A 129 3.07 6.36 0.33
CA LEU A 129 4.00 5.82 -0.66
C LEU A 129 3.29 5.10 -1.82
N THR A 130 2.02 4.68 -1.69
CA THR A 130 1.24 4.11 -2.80
C THR A 130 0.93 5.08 -3.95
N VAL A 131 1.25 6.37 -3.79
CA VAL A 131 1.17 7.36 -4.88
C VAL A 131 2.31 7.18 -5.91
N ILE A 132 3.38 6.46 -5.57
CA ILE A 132 4.47 6.09 -6.50
C ILE A 132 4.08 4.81 -7.24
N ASN A 133 4.21 4.80 -8.57
CA ASN A 133 3.89 3.62 -9.38
C ASN A 133 4.76 2.42 -8.97
N GLY A 134 4.15 1.24 -8.91
CA GLY A 134 4.85 0.01 -8.48
C GLY A 134 4.94 -0.19 -6.96
N ILE A 135 4.66 0.83 -6.13
CA ILE A 135 4.51 0.69 -4.66
C ILE A 135 3.06 0.33 -4.33
N GLY A 136 2.80 -0.96 -4.09
CA GLY A 136 1.51 -1.41 -3.53
C GLY A 136 1.44 -1.24 -2.02
N ARG A 137 0.25 -1.41 -1.43
CA ARG A 137 0.05 -1.39 0.04
C ARG A 137 0.99 -2.33 0.81
N ALA A 138 1.28 -3.50 0.24
CA ALA A 138 2.23 -4.45 0.82
C ALA A 138 3.67 -3.90 0.82
N VAL A 139 4.12 -3.34 -0.29
CA VAL A 139 5.45 -2.71 -0.43
C VAL A 139 5.59 -1.52 0.52
N GLN A 140 4.59 -0.64 0.62
CA GLN A 140 4.59 0.44 1.62
C GLN A 140 4.63 -0.10 3.05
N GLY A 141 3.98 -1.24 3.34
CA GLY A 141 4.09 -1.91 4.63
C GLY A 141 5.52 -2.34 4.97
N LEU A 142 6.22 -2.94 3.99
CA LEU A 142 7.64 -3.32 4.12
C LEU A 142 8.55 -2.08 4.27
N LEU A 143 8.38 -1.08 3.41
CA LEU A 143 9.14 0.19 3.46
C LEU A 143 8.97 0.91 4.81
N ASN A 144 7.73 1.04 5.30
CA ASN A 144 7.47 1.60 6.62
C ASN A 144 8.08 0.73 7.75
N GLY A 145 8.07 -0.59 7.60
CA GLY A 145 8.64 -1.52 8.57
C GLY A 145 10.17 -1.45 8.70
N ILE A 146 10.86 -1.01 7.65
CA ILE A 146 12.32 -0.80 7.64
C ILE A 146 12.73 0.64 7.93
N GLY A 147 11.76 1.57 8.08
CA GLY A 147 12.02 2.96 8.44
C GLY A 147 11.94 4.00 7.31
N VAL A 148 11.37 3.63 6.16
CA VAL A 148 11.13 4.52 5.02
C VAL A 148 9.67 4.97 5.06
N PHE A 149 9.42 6.22 5.46
CA PHE A 149 8.07 6.74 5.70
C PHE A 149 7.68 7.94 4.82
N HIS A 150 8.64 8.59 4.16
CA HIS A 150 8.46 9.88 3.48
C HIS A 150 9.04 9.87 2.08
N TYR A 151 8.47 10.67 1.18
CA TYR A 151 8.95 10.72 -0.22
C TYR A 151 10.38 11.28 -0.35
N ASP A 152 10.82 12.14 0.57
CA ASP A 152 12.17 12.71 0.54
C ASP A 152 13.26 11.69 0.87
N GLN A 153 12.99 10.66 1.67
CA GLN A 153 13.91 9.54 1.90
C GLN A 153 14.17 8.74 0.61
N ILE A 154 13.10 8.43 -0.14
CA ILE A 154 13.20 7.79 -1.48
C ILE A 154 13.83 8.77 -2.49
N ALA A 155 13.59 10.06 -2.26
CA ALA A 155 14.16 11.26 -2.88
C ALA A 155 15.67 11.23 -3.15
N ILE A 156 16.40 10.80 -2.13
CA ILE A 156 17.84 10.96 -2.00
C ILE A 156 18.61 9.68 -2.28
N TRP A 157 17.93 8.55 -2.52
CA TRP A 157 18.58 7.26 -2.72
C TRP A 157 19.54 7.28 -3.92
N ASN A 158 20.72 6.72 -3.69
CA ASN A 158 21.65 6.35 -4.75
C ASN A 158 21.41 4.90 -5.24
N ASP A 159 22.18 4.47 -6.23
CA ASP A 159 22.07 3.13 -6.85
C ASP A 159 22.40 1.98 -5.89
N GLU A 160 23.23 2.21 -4.86
CA GLU A 160 23.59 1.18 -3.87
C GLU A 160 22.49 1.05 -2.81
N GLU A 161 21.96 2.19 -2.35
CA GLU A 161 20.86 2.32 -1.39
C GLU A 161 19.55 1.75 -1.93
N SER A 162 19.19 2.09 -3.17
CA SER A 162 18.03 1.50 -3.83
C SER A 162 18.17 -0.02 -3.94
N ARG A 163 19.34 -0.54 -4.35
CA ARG A 163 19.63 -1.98 -4.37
C ARG A 163 19.60 -2.61 -2.97
N TRP A 164 20.01 -1.90 -1.92
CA TRP A 164 19.93 -2.37 -0.53
C TRP A 164 18.47 -2.55 -0.11
N ILE A 165 17.64 -1.53 -0.33
CA ILE A 165 16.20 -1.56 -0.08
C ILE A 165 15.54 -2.71 -0.85
N GLU A 166 15.83 -2.85 -2.14
CA GLU A 166 15.28 -3.89 -3.01
C GLU A 166 15.57 -5.31 -2.51
N ARG A 167 16.80 -5.58 -2.05
CA ARG A 167 17.18 -6.86 -1.43
C ARG A 167 16.35 -7.09 -0.16
N ASN A 168 16.21 -6.06 0.68
CA ASN A 168 15.52 -6.17 1.97
C ASN A 168 13.99 -6.29 1.85
N ILE A 169 13.37 -5.76 0.78
CA ILE A 169 11.93 -5.93 0.52
C ILE A 169 11.60 -7.13 -0.39
N GLY A 170 12.60 -7.79 -0.97
CA GLY A 170 12.42 -8.96 -1.85
C GLY A 170 11.96 -8.64 -3.28
N PHE A 171 12.14 -7.39 -3.76
CA PHE A 171 11.68 -6.96 -5.08
C PHE A 171 12.82 -6.31 -5.90
N PRO A 172 13.76 -7.10 -6.45
CA PRO A 172 14.92 -6.59 -7.18
C PRO A 172 14.56 -5.90 -8.50
N ARG A 173 15.31 -4.84 -8.81
CA ARG A 173 15.22 -3.99 -10.01
C ARG A 173 13.85 -3.35 -10.24
N ARG A 174 13.10 -3.05 -9.17
CA ARG A 174 11.80 -2.36 -9.24
C ARG A 174 11.92 -0.85 -9.06
N VAL A 175 12.84 -0.37 -8.21
CA VAL A 175 13.09 1.06 -7.98
C VAL A 175 13.52 1.75 -9.27
N GLU A 176 14.42 1.09 -10.02
CA GLU A 176 14.91 1.54 -11.33
C GLU A 176 13.84 1.44 -12.41
N ARG A 177 13.17 0.28 -12.58
CA ARG A 177 12.17 0.05 -13.63
C ARG A 177 10.95 0.97 -13.57
N GLU A 178 10.58 1.40 -12.37
CA GLU A 178 9.41 2.23 -12.11
C GLU A 178 9.82 3.67 -11.75
N ASP A 179 11.08 4.08 -11.92
CA ASP A 179 11.58 5.44 -11.65
C ASP A 179 11.20 5.99 -10.26
N TRP A 180 11.23 5.17 -9.20
CA TRP A 180 10.71 5.56 -7.87
C TRP A 180 11.36 6.83 -7.34
N ILE A 181 12.67 6.98 -7.50
CA ILE A 181 13.46 8.14 -7.05
C ILE A 181 12.94 9.41 -7.74
N ALA A 182 12.77 9.38 -9.07
CA ALA A 182 12.30 10.54 -9.84
C ALA A 182 10.82 10.89 -9.55
N GLN A 183 9.97 9.89 -9.27
CA GLN A 183 8.59 10.12 -8.83
C GLN A 183 8.53 10.71 -7.42
N ALA A 184 9.27 10.12 -6.47
CA ALA A 184 9.38 10.58 -5.10
C ALA A 184 9.90 12.02 -5.04
N ALA A 185 10.89 12.39 -5.86
CA ALA A 185 11.41 13.75 -5.94
C ALA A 185 10.33 14.78 -6.34
N LYS A 186 9.44 14.41 -7.29
CA LYS A 186 8.30 15.26 -7.69
C LYS A 186 7.30 15.40 -6.53
N LEU A 187 7.00 14.31 -5.83
CA LEU A 187 6.05 14.28 -4.71
C LEU A 187 6.57 15.05 -3.48
N ALA A 188 7.84 14.87 -3.09
CA ALA A 188 8.51 15.61 -2.03
C ALA A 188 8.48 17.13 -2.32
N ASN A 189 8.81 17.53 -3.55
CA ASN A 189 8.76 18.94 -3.97
C ASN A 189 7.33 19.50 -4.02
N ALA A 190 6.31 18.68 -4.26
CA ALA A 190 4.90 19.09 -4.20
C ALA A 190 4.42 19.22 -2.74
N ALA A 191 4.77 18.26 -1.88
CA ALA A 191 4.48 18.25 -0.46
C ALA A 191 5.11 19.47 0.25
N ASN A 192 6.39 19.73 0.02
CA ASN A 192 7.09 20.90 0.58
C ASN A 192 6.42 22.22 0.15
N ARG A 193 6.00 22.34 -1.11
CA ARG A 193 5.24 23.50 -1.59
C ARG A 193 3.85 23.63 -0.96
N ALA A 194 3.16 22.52 -0.68
CA ALA A 194 1.89 22.54 0.04
C ALA A 194 2.06 22.97 1.51
N ILE A 195 3.11 22.48 2.19
CA ILE A 195 3.46 22.86 3.56
C ILE A 195 3.81 24.35 3.65
N ALA A 196 4.62 24.87 2.71
CA ALA A 196 4.96 26.30 2.66
C ALA A 196 3.71 27.19 2.50
N LYS A 197 2.80 26.86 1.58
CA LYS A 197 1.52 27.56 1.41
C LYS A 197 0.63 27.51 2.66
N GLN A 198 0.71 26.44 3.44
CA GLN A 198 -0.05 26.32 4.70
C GLN A 198 0.58 27.13 5.84
N ALA A 199 1.90 27.33 5.84
CA ALA A 199 2.60 28.16 6.80
C ALA A 199 2.36 29.67 6.59
N ASP A 200 2.31 30.11 5.34
CA ASP A 200 2.07 31.51 4.96
C ASP A 200 0.63 31.99 5.21
N LYS A 201 -0.34 31.07 5.28
CA LYS A 201 -1.73 31.42 5.56
C LYS A 201 -1.84 32.03 6.97
N PRO A 202 -2.22 33.32 7.12
CA PRO A 202 -2.23 33.96 8.42
C PRO A 202 -3.19 33.23 9.36
N ARG A 203 -2.64 32.71 10.46
CA ARG A 203 -3.41 32.03 11.52
C ARG A 203 -4.43 33.02 12.07
N LYS A 204 -5.67 32.90 11.61
CA LYS A 204 -6.80 33.77 11.97
C LYS A 204 -6.85 33.89 13.49
N ALA A 205 -6.55 35.08 14.01
CA ALA A 205 -6.35 35.30 15.44
C ALA A 205 -7.57 34.79 16.24
N PRO A 206 -7.37 34.14 17.40
CA PRO A 206 -8.47 33.68 18.23
C PRO A 206 -9.39 34.85 18.54
N ALA A 207 -10.68 34.70 18.23
CA ALA A 207 -11.65 35.78 18.34
C ALA A 207 -11.66 36.31 19.79
N LYS A 208 -11.27 37.58 19.94
CA LYS A 208 -11.12 38.25 21.24
C LYS A 208 -12.42 38.05 22.05
N PRO A 209 -12.37 37.52 23.29
CA PRO A 209 -13.59 37.21 24.02
C PRO A 209 -14.44 38.47 24.18
N ARG A 210 -15.71 38.39 23.76
CA ARG A 210 -16.63 39.53 23.84
C ARG A 210 -16.71 39.99 25.31
N PRO A 211 -16.52 41.28 25.62
CA PRO A 211 -16.64 41.76 26.99
C PRO A 211 -18.06 41.46 27.50
N ARG A 212 -18.16 40.69 28.58
CA ARG A 212 -19.42 40.34 29.22
C ARG A 212 -20.01 41.62 29.80
N ARG A 213 -20.95 42.22 29.06
CA ARG A 213 -21.59 43.50 29.37
C ARG A 213 -22.23 43.46 30.76
N THR A 214 -21.52 43.96 31.75
CA THR A 214 -22.01 44.08 33.13
C THR A 214 -23.21 45.02 33.12
N LYS A 215 -24.40 44.49 33.38
CA LYS A 215 -25.56 45.35 33.64
C LYS A 215 -25.26 46.10 34.93
N LYS A 216 -25.17 47.42 34.81
CA LYS A 216 -25.20 48.37 35.93
C LYS A 216 -26.55 48.20 36.62
N ALA A 217 -26.59 47.41 37.69
CA ALA A 217 -27.64 47.50 38.68
C ALA A 217 -27.38 48.80 39.44
N GLY A 218 -28.37 49.69 39.48
CA GLY A 218 -28.35 50.82 40.38
C GLY A 218 -29.23 50.50 41.57
N GLU A 219 -28.71 50.78 42.76
CA GLU A 219 -29.40 51.45 43.86
C GLU A 219 -28.34 52.15 44.71
#